data_AF-A0A522Z8Y8-F1
#
_entry.id   AF-A0A522Z8Y8-F1
#
_cell.length_a   1.000
_cell.length_b   1.000
_cell.length_c   1.000
_cell.angle_alpha   90.00
_cell.angle_beta   90.00
_cell.angle_gamma   90.00
#
_symmetry.space_group_name_H-M   'P 1'
#
loop_
_entity.id
_entity.type
_entity.pdbx_description
1 polymer ?
#
loop_
_entity_poly.entity_id
_entity_poly.type
_entity_poly.pdbx_seq_one_letter_code
_entity_poly.pdbx_strand_id
1 'polypeptide(L)'
;MFRLATLATALFVATSAFFVATSAFPALALDCPKPQPTAKPGILKETPAQMATVGKQLAGGDTFNAIASATADLRIRYPGVESAELVNYLVTAYCPAVAADKKLSEAQKKAAVDGFAAQVMRQVY
;
A
#
# COMPACT_ATOMS: atom_id res chain seq x y z
N MET A 1 -68.04 19.95 -48.95
CA MET A 1 -68.62 19.85 -47.59
C MET A 1 -67.58 19.22 -46.67
N PHE A 2 -67.22 19.94 -45.62
CA PHE A 2 -66.11 19.69 -44.69
C PHE A 2 -66.29 18.41 -43.85
N ARG A 3 -65.24 17.60 -43.70
CA ARG A 3 -65.00 16.79 -42.49
C ARG A 3 -63.51 16.80 -42.13
N LEU A 4 -63.17 17.58 -41.10
CA LEU A 4 -61.93 17.54 -40.35
C LEU A 4 -62.04 16.42 -39.29
N ALA A 5 -61.03 15.56 -39.17
CA ALA A 5 -60.83 14.74 -37.98
C ALA A 5 -59.34 14.42 -37.81
N THR A 6 -58.69 15.17 -36.91
CA THR A 6 -57.60 14.76 -36.00
C THR A 6 -56.48 13.87 -36.55
N LEU A 7 -55.35 14.48 -36.90
CA LEU A 7 -54.05 13.81 -37.00
C LEU A 7 -53.56 13.44 -35.59
N ALA A 8 -53.48 12.14 -35.31
CA ALA A 8 -52.87 11.58 -34.12
C ALA A 8 -51.34 11.65 -34.24
N THR A 9 -50.73 12.32 -33.27
CA THR A 9 -49.30 12.41 -32.99
C THR A 9 -48.74 11.04 -32.61
N ALA A 10 -47.66 10.60 -33.25
CA ALA A 10 -46.79 9.56 -32.71
C ALA A 10 -45.34 9.81 -33.18
N LEU A 11 -44.62 10.58 -32.36
CA LEU A 11 -43.19 10.85 -32.49
C LEU A 11 -42.43 9.60 -32.02
N PHE A 12 -41.94 8.76 -32.94
CA PHE A 12 -41.05 7.64 -32.59
C PHE A 12 -39.61 8.16 -32.51
N VAL A 13 -39.19 8.59 -31.32
CA VAL A 13 -37.77 8.84 -31.01
C VAL A 13 -37.18 7.55 -30.43
N ALA A 14 -36.48 6.80 -31.27
CA ALA A 14 -35.69 5.65 -30.85
C ALA A 14 -34.35 6.11 -30.27
N THR A 15 -34.30 6.40 -28.97
CA THR A 15 -33.05 6.61 -28.23
C THR A 15 -32.55 5.27 -27.69
N SER A 16 -31.62 4.63 -28.40
CA SER A 16 -30.85 3.48 -27.92
C SER A 16 -29.80 3.93 -26.91
N ALA A 17 -30.03 3.64 -25.63
CA ALA A 17 -29.07 3.87 -24.55
C ALA A 17 -27.90 2.87 -24.64
N PHE A 18 -26.72 3.37 -24.96
CA PHE A 18 -25.46 2.63 -24.91
C PHE A 18 -25.01 2.52 -23.44
N PHE A 19 -25.36 1.42 -22.77
CA PHE A 19 -24.85 1.12 -21.44
C PHE A 19 -23.38 0.63 -21.56
N VAL A 20 -22.43 1.56 -21.39
CA VAL A 20 -21.01 1.21 -21.23
C VAL A 20 -20.83 0.73 -19.80
N ALA A 21 -20.87 -0.59 -19.59
CA ALA A 21 -20.47 -1.22 -18.33
C ALA A 21 -18.94 -1.19 -18.22
N THR A 22 -18.38 -0.11 -17.66
CA THR A 22 -16.98 -0.09 -17.23
C THR A 22 -16.84 -0.92 -15.96
N SER A 23 -16.36 -2.16 -16.10
CA SER A 23 -15.89 -2.98 -14.99
C SER A 23 -14.61 -2.37 -14.41
N ALA A 24 -14.76 -1.50 -13.41
CA ALA A 24 -13.64 -1.07 -12.58
C ALA A 24 -13.23 -2.24 -11.68
N PHE A 25 -12.15 -2.94 -12.04
CA PHE A 25 -11.46 -3.79 -11.06
C PHE A 25 -10.96 -2.89 -9.93
N PRO A 26 -11.23 -3.20 -8.65
CA PRO A 26 -10.74 -2.37 -7.57
C PRO A 26 -9.23 -2.57 -7.50
N ALA A 27 -8.46 -1.60 -7.98
CA ALA A 27 -7.03 -1.49 -7.76
C ALA A 27 -6.74 -1.05 -6.31
N LEU A 28 -7.37 -1.72 -5.34
CA LEU A 28 -7.30 -1.37 -3.92
C LEU A 28 -6.25 -2.18 -3.15
N ALA A 29 -5.54 -3.09 -3.81
CA ALA A 29 -4.47 -3.84 -3.14
C ALA A 29 -3.33 -2.90 -2.73
N LEU A 30 -2.91 -2.96 -1.46
CA LEU A 30 -1.77 -2.20 -0.98
C LEU A 30 -0.49 -2.53 -1.78
N ASP A 31 0.05 -1.54 -2.51
CA ASP A 31 1.33 -1.67 -3.22
C ASP A 31 2.49 -1.47 -2.24
N CYS A 32 3.31 -2.51 -2.07
CA CYS A 32 4.46 -2.48 -1.19
C CYS A 32 5.76 -2.29 -1.97
N PRO A 33 6.69 -1.46 -1.46
CA PRO A 33 7.99 -1.29 -2.07
C PRO A 33 8.71 -2.65 -2.15
N LYS A 34 9.33 -2.91 -3.30
CA LYS A 34 10.14 -4.11 -3.49
C LYS A 34 11.51 -3.91 -2.80
N PRO A 35 12.12 -4.98 -2.26
CA PRO A 35 13.48 -4.93 -1.76
C PRO A 35 14.45 -4.35 -2.79
N GLN A 36 15.32 -3.44 -2.35
CA GLN A 36 16.28 -2.80 -3.23
C GLN A 36 17.44 -3.76 -3.56
N PRO A 37 18.06 -3.65 -4.75
CA PRO A 37 19.25 -4.43 -5.09
C PRO A 37 20.41 -4.12 -4.14
N THR A 38 20.94 -5.15 -3.46
CA THR A 38 21.98 -5.03 -2.41
C THR A 38 23.36 -4.64 -2.91
N ALA A 39 23.57 -4.57 -4.23
CA ALA A 39 24.83 -4.17 -4.84
C ALA A 39 25.05 -2.65 -4.90
N LYS A 40 24.04 -1.84 -4.57
CA LYS A 40 24.13 -0.37 -4.63
C LYS A 40 24.68 0.21 -3.33
N PRO A 41 25.50 1.28 -3.39
CA PRO A 41 25.86 2.06 -2.20
C PRO A 41 24.61 2.58 -1.49
N GLY A 42 24.69 2.65 -0.16
CA GLY A 42 23.60 3.12 0.69
C GLY A 42 22.40 2.19 0.79
N ILE A 43 22.61 0.88 0.56
CA ILE A 43 21.60 -0.16 0.73
C ILE A 43 22.11 -1.19 1.73
N LEU A 44 21.29 -1.45 2.74
CA LEU A 44 21.53 -2.52 3.71
C LEU A 44 21.60 -3.87 3.00
N LYS A 45 22.65 -4.64 3.28
CA LYS A 45 22.94 -5.94 2.64
C LYS A 45 22.14 -7.09 3.26
N GLU A 46 20.89 -6.81 3.64
CA GLU A 46 19.98 -7.80 4.18
C GLU A 46 19.38 -8.66 3.06
N THR A 47 19.26 -9.96 3.31
CA THR A 47 18.58 -10.88 2.40
C THR A 47 17.06 -10.71 2.48
N PRO A 48 16.30 -11.11 1.45
CA PRO A 48 14.84 -11.10 1.49
C PRO A 48 14.26 -11.88 2.68
N ALA A 49 14.91 -12.96 3.11
CA ALA A 49 14.50 -13.75 4.27
C ALA A 49 14.69 -13.01 5.60
N GLN A 50 15.80 -12.28 5.75
CA GLN A 50 16.05 -11.42 6.92
C GLN A 50 15.02 -10.28 6.96
N MET A 51 14.76 -9.62 5.84
CA MET A 51 13.72 -8.59 5.73
C MET A 51 12.34 -9.11 6.12
N ALA A 52 11.95 -10.29 5.61
CA ALA A 52 10.66 -10.88 5.96
C ALA A 52 10.54 -11.25 7.45
N THR A 53 11.66 -11.63 8.07
CA THR A 53 11.73 -11.91 9.51
C THR A 53 11.49 -10.63 10.31
N VAL A 54 12.20 -9.55 9.98
CA VAL A 54 12.02 -8.24 10.61
C VAL A 54 10.59 -7.73 10.38
N GLY A 55 10.05 -7.85 9.18
CA GLY A 55 8.68 -7.47 8.86
C GLY A 55 7.63 -8.13 9.76
N LYS A 56 7.77 -9.45 9.99
CA LYS A 56 6.89 -10.19 10.91
C LYS A 56 7.04 -9.72 12.36
N GLN A 57 8.27 -9.43 12.80
CA GLN A 57 8.52 -8.91 14.15
C GLN A 57 7.87 -7.53 14.34
N LEU A 58 8.01 -6.64 13.37
CA LEU A 58 7.42 -5.30 13.39
C LEU A 58 5.88 -5.32 13.41
N ALA A 59 5.27 -6.34 12.81
CA ALA A 59 3.83 -6.56 12.80
C ALA A 59 3.30 -7.30 14.07
N GLY A 60 4.18 -7.67 15.01
CA GLY A 60 3.88 -8.56 16.15
C GLY A 60 3.13 -7.94 17.34
N GLY A 61 2.77 -6.65 17.30
CA GLY A 61 1.90 -6.00 18.30
C GLY A 61 2.58 -4.94 19.17
N ASP A 62 3.86 -5.11 19.53
CA ASP A 62 4.67 -4.08 20.21
C ASP A 62 5.56 -3.35 19.21
N THR A 63 4.93 -2.58 18.34
CA THR A 63 5.61 -1.91 17.23
C THR A 63 6.66 -0.90 17.71
N PHE A 64 6.45 -0.23 18.84
CA PHE A 64 7.40 0.77 19.35
C PHE A 64 8.73 0.16 19.78
N ASN A 65 8.68 -0.90 20.59
CA ASN A 65 9.89 -1.58 21.01
C ASN A 65 10.51 -2.38 19.85
N ALA A 66 9.71 -2.92 18.94
CA ALA A 66 10.21 -3.61 17.75
C ALA A 66 11.00 -2.67 16.82
N ILE A 67 10.52 -1.44 16.59
CA ILE A 67 11.26 -0.44 15.80
C ILE A 67 12.59 -0.09 16.49
N ALA A 68 12.56 0.18 17.80
CA ALA A 68 13.76 0.54 18.55
C ALA A 68 14.81 -0.60 18.52
N SER A 69 14.36 -1.83 18.75
CA SER A 69 15.20 -3.03 18.73
C SER A 69 15.81 -3.28 17.35
N ALA A 70 14.99 -3.27 16.29
CA ALA A 70 15.47 -3.47 14.92
C ALA A 70 16.44 -2.37 14.50
N THR A 71 16.18 -1.11 14.89
CA THR A 71 17.06 0.03 14.59
C THR A 71 18.41 -0.13 15.30
N ALA A 72 18.41 -0.53 16.57
CA ALA A 72 19.64 -0.74 17.33
C ALA A 72 20.47 -1.90 16.75
N ASP A 73 19.83 -3.03 16.44
CA ASP A 73 20.48 -4.18 15.81
C ASP A 73 21.11 -3.82 14.45
N LEU A 74 20.39 -3.08 13.60
CA LEU A 74 20.93 -2.62 12.32
C LEU A 74 22.13 -1.69 12.48
N ARG A 75 22.11 -0.76 13.45
CA ARG A 75 23.26 0.13 13.71
C ARG A 75 24.49 -0.62 14.22
N ILE A 76 24.30 -1.74 14.93
CA ILE A 76 25.40 -2.62 15.35
C ILE A 76 25.98 -3.37 14.15
N ARG A 77 25.12 -3.95 13.29
CA ARG A 77 25.54 -4.74 12.13
C ARG A 77 26.10 -3.88 10.99
N TYR A 78 25.65 -2.64 10.88
CA TYR A 78 26.03 -1.68 9.85
C TYR A 78 26.51 -0.37 10.48
N PRO A 79 27.76 -0.32 10.99
CA PRO A 79 28.31 0.90 11.57
C PRO A 79 28.32 2.05 10.55
N GLY A 80 27.80 3.20 10.95
CA GLY A 80 27.70 4.38 10.08
C GLY A 80 26.54 4.34 9.07
N VAL A 81 25.58 3.41 9.23
CA VAL A 81 24.34 3.43 8.43
C VAL A 81 23.58 4.75 8.61
N GLU A 82 23.19 5.34 7.49
CA GLU A 82 22.41 6.57 7.48
C GLU A 82 20.97 6.32 7.94
N SER A 83 20.38 7.29 8.65
CA SER A 83 18.99 7.21 9.12
C SER A 83 18.01 6.93 7.98
N ALA A 84 18.23 7.51 6.80
CA ALA A 84 17.38 7.29 5.63
C ALA A 84 17.38 5.80 5.18
N GLU A 85 18.51 5.11 5.28
CA GLU A 85 18.64 3.70 4.91
C GLU A 85 17.88 2.81 5.89
N LEU A 86 17.95 3.13 7.18
CA LEU A 86 17.17 2.46 8.23
C LEU A 86 15.67 2.63 7.99
N VAL A 87 15.20 3.85 7.72
CA VAL A 87 13.78 4.11 7.44
C VAL A 87 13.33 3.32 6.21
N ASN A 88 14.06 3.43 5.11
CA ASN A 88 13.75 2.74 3.86
C ASN A 88 13.67 1.22 4.06
N TYR A 89 14.62 0.66 4.81
CA TYR A 89 14.63 -0.75 5.16
C TYR A 89 13.42 -1.17 6.00
N LEU A 90 13.14 -0.46 7.10
CA LEU A 90 12.08 -0.82 8.05
C LEU A 90 10.70 -0.77 7.38
N VAL A 91 10.44 0.26 6.56
CA VAL A 91 9.18 0.38 5.81
C VAL A 91 9.07 -0.73 4.76
N THR A 92 10.15 -1.03 4.05
CA THR A 92 10.19 -2.11 3.04
C THR A 92 9.98 -3.49 3.66
N ALA A 93 10.50 -3.72 4.86
CA ALA A 93 10.29 -4.95 5.61
C ALA A 93 8.84 -5.08 6.13
N TYR A 94 8.26 -3.99 6.64
CA TYR A 94 6.95 -4.00 7.28
C TYR A 94 5.78 -4.17 6.31
N CYS A 95 5.79 -3.44 5.19
CA CYS A 95 4.62 -3.37 4.30
C CYS A 95 4.11 -4.75 3.84
N PRO A 96 4.96 -5.69 3.38
CA PRO A 96 4.49 -7.00 2.94
C PRO A 96 3.81 -7.82 4.04
N ALA A 97 4.21 -7.64 5.31
CA ALA A 97 3.58 -8.32 6.44
C ALA A 97 2.14 -7.82 6.66
N VAL A 98 1.91 -6.50 6.54
CA VAL A 98 0.57 -5.91 6.61
C VAL A 98 -0.27 -6.24 5.39
N ALA A 99 0.32 -6.22 4.19
CA ALA A 99 -0.36 -6.56 2.95
C ALA A 99 -0.93 -7.99 2.98
N ALA A 100 -0.21 -8.92 3.63
CA ALA A 100 -0.61 -10.30 3.81
C ALA A 100 -1.67 -10.51 4.92
N ASP A 101 -1.96 -9.51 5.75
CA ASP A 101 -2.93 -9.64 6.83
C ASP A 101 -4.36 -9.64 6.29
N LYS A 102 -5.00 -10.80 6.33
CA LYS A 102 -6.38 -11.01 5.85
C LYS A 102 -7.43 -10.47 6.82
N LYS A 103 -7.04 -10.05 8.03
CA LYS A 103 -7.95 -9.47 9.04
C LYS A 103 -8.17 -7.98 8.81
N LEU A 104 -7.34 -7.34 7.99
CA LEU A 104 -7.42 -5.92 7.69
C LEU A 104 -8.06 -5.68 6.32
N SER A 105 -8.97 -4.72 6.26
CA SER A 105 -9.38 -4.09 5.00
C SER A 105 -8.21 -3.33 4.37
N GLU A 106 -8.27 -3.08 3.06
CA GLU A 106 -7.22 -2.33 2.36
C GLU A 106 -7.01 -0.92 2.94
N ALA A 107 -8.08 -0.27 3.40
CA ALA A 107 -7.99 1.02 4.09
C ALA A 107 -7.23 0.90 5.43
N GLN A 108 -7.48 -0.16 6.20
CA GLN A 108 -6.75 -0.43 7.44
C GLN A 108 -5.28 -0.77 7.18
N LYS A 109 -4.98 -1.51 6.11
CA LYS A 109 -3.61 -1.81 5.70
C LYS A 109 -2.84 -0.54 5.37
N LYS A 110 -3.46 0.35 4.58
CA LYS A 110 -2.87 1.66 4.27
C LYS A 110 -2.64 2.50 5.53
N ALA A 111 -3.65 2.61 6.39
CA ALA A 111 -3.52 3.35 7.64
C ALA A 111 -2.43 2.79 8.55
N ALA A 112 -2.29 1.46 8.61
CA ALA A 112 -1.23 0.80 9.38
C ALA A 112 0.16 1.12 8.83
N VAL A 113 0.36 1.06 7.51
CA VAL A 113 1.65 1.41 6.89
C VAL A 113 1.98 2.89 7.03
N ASP A 114 1.01 3.79 6.83
CA ASP A 114 1.20 5.23 7.01
C ASP A 114 1.56 5.57 8.47
N GLY A 115 0.85 4.96 9.44
CA GLY A 115 1.12 5.14 10.87
C GLY A 115 2.49 4.58 11.28
N PHE A 116 2.85 3.41 10.76
CA PHE A 116 4.16 2.80 10.97
C PHE A 116 5.29 3.68 10.42
N ALA A 117 5.16 4.17 9.19
CA ALA A 117 6.16 5.06 8.58
C ALA A 117 6.36 6.34 9.41
N ALA A 118 5.27 6.97 9.86
CA ALA A 118 5.35 8.14 10.74
C ALA A 118 6.05 7.83 12.07
N GLN A 119 5.83 6.63 12.62
CA GLN A 119 6.48 6.20 13.85
C GLN A 119 7.97 5.93 13.67
N VAL A 120 8.36 5.26 12.59
CA VAL A 120 9.77 5.04 12.22
C VAL A 120 10.49 6.38 12.08
N MET A 121 9.89 7.35 11.38
CA MET A 121 10.49 8.68 11.22
C MET A 121 10.76 9.37 12.56
N ARG A 122 9.87 9.23 13.56
CA ARG A 122 10.04 9.81 14.90
C ARG A 122 11.10 9.10 15.76
N GLN A 123 11.39 7.83 15.50
CA GLN A 123 12.30 7.03 16.32
C GLN A 123 13.70 6.91 15.72
N VAL A 124 13.84 7.09 14.41
CA VAL A 124 15.13 6.91 13.70
C VAL A 124 15.91 8.22 13.58
N TYR A 125 15.21 9.35 13.43
CA TYR A 125 15.76 10.71 13.43
C TYR A 125 15.62 11.34 14.81
#